data_AF-A0A838HS46-F1
#
_entry.id   AF-A0A838HS46-F1
#
_cell.length_a   1.000
_cell.length_b   1.000
_cell.length_c   1.000
_cell.angle_alpha   90.00
_cell.angle_beta   90.00
_cell.angle_gamma   90.00
#
_symmetry.space_group_name_H-M   'P 1'
#
loop_
_entity.id
_entity.type
_entity.pdbx_description
1 polymer ?
#
loop_
_entity_poly.entity_id
_entity_poly.type
_entity_poly.pdbx_seq_one_letter_code
_entity_poly.pdbx_strand_id
1 'polypeptide(L)'
;MVSLALRHDEITRAGARVAGVSVDPPGRNAAMVSKLALGFPLLSDADASRAIRPYGVWHDERGGIARPAVVIVGPGGDECFRWVARDFADRIAEDDVVAAVAALGLPPVRQAPPAAGTPEPGDTAMPVRALEPYFRGARFAAVAMGMRHPQVKADADAYVAEMDRYREAARTLRH
;
A
#
# COMPACT_ATOMS: atom_id res chain seq x y z
N MET A 1 5.16 -1.88 4.97
CA MET A 1 5.53 -2.02 3.54
C MET A 1 6.24 -0.77 3.03
N VAL A 2 5.61 0.41 3.07
CA VAL A 2 6.27 1.70 2.73
C VAL A 2 7.53 1.91 3.59
N SER A 3 7.43 1.66 4.89
CA SER A 3 8.56 1.85 5.80
C SER A 3 9.74 0.90 5.53
N LEU A 4 9.48 -0.34 5.13
CA LEU A 4 10.54 -1.27 4.68
C LEU A 4 11.17 -0.82 3.36
N ALA A 5 10.45 -0.11 2.49
CA ALA A 5 11.03 0.45 1.27
C ALA A 5 12.05 1.54 1.59
N LEU A 6 11.82 2.32 2.65
CA LEU A 6 12.78 3.33 3.13
C LEU A 6 14.08 2.71 3.67
N ARG A 7 14.04 1.46 4.14
CA ARG A 7 15.19 0.74 4.71
C ARG A 7 15.74 -0.34 3.77
N HIS A 8 15.28 -0.37 2.50
CA HIS A 8 15.64 -1.42 1.55
C HIS A 8 17.17 -1.52 1.31
N ASP A 9 17.85 -0.39 1.21
CA ASP A 9 19.31 -0.33 1.06
C ASP A 9 20.06 -0.87 2.28
N GLU A 10 19.52 -0.70 3.49
CA GLU A 10 20.11 -1.27 4.70
C GLU A 10 19.92 -2.79 4.77
N ILE A 11 18.73 -3.26 4.42
CA ILE A 11 18.42 -4.70 4.41
C ILE A 11 19.28 -5.43 3.37
N THR A 12 19.46 -4.86 2.17
CA THR A 12 20.32 -5.44 1.13
C THR A 12 21.80 -5.41 1.52
N ARG A 13 22.27 -4.34 2.17
CA ARG A 13 23.62 -4.30 2.76
C ARG A 13 23.82 -5.32 3.89
N ALA A 14 22.78 -5.63 4.66
CA ALA A 14 22.80 -6.68 5.67
C ALA A 14 22.66 -8.10 5.10
N GLY A 15 22.56 -8.24 3.77
CA GLY A 15 22.61 -9.52 3.08
C GLY A 15 21.26 -10.17 2.75
N ALA A 16 20.14 -9.45 2.87
CA ALA A 16 18.82 -9.97 2.51
C ALA A 16 18.18 -9.23 1.32
N ARG A 17 17.36 -9.97 0.57
CA ARG A 17 16.44 -9.40 -0.43
C ARG A 17 15.05 -9.32 0.17
N VAL A 18 14.28 -8.30 -0.24
CA VAL A 18 12.91 -8.09 0.25
C VAL A 18 11.91 -8.49 -0.81
N ALA A 19 10.79 -9.08 -0.43
CA ALA A 19 9.61 -9.20 -1.28
C ALA A 19 8.36 -9.01 -0.41
N GLY A 20 7.40 -8.23 -0.89
CA GLY A 20 6.06 -8.24 -0.32
C GLY A 20 5.26 -9.40 -0.91
N VAL A 21 4.30 -9.93 -0.18
CA VAL A 21 3.35 -10.94 -0.67
C VAL A 21 1.94 -10.54 -0.26
N SER A 22 0.98 -10.62 -1.18
CA SER A 22 -0.44 -10.35 -0.92
C SER A 22 -1.33 -11.28 -1.74
N VAL A 23 -2.61 -11.33 -1.40
CA VAL A 23 -3.65 -12.00 -2.22
C VAL A 23 -4.05 -11.19 -3.45
N ASP A 24 -3.55 -9.96 -3.57
CA ASP A 24 -3.91 -9.09 -4.69
C ASP A 24 -3.30 -9.59 -6.00
N PRO A 25 -4.03 -9.50 -7.12
CA PRO A 25 -3.53 -9.88 -8.43
C PRO A 25 -2.35 -9.01 -8.87
N PRO A 26 -1.53 -9.49 -9.82
CA PRO A 26 -0.33 -8.77 -10.29
C PRO A 26 -0.57 -7.33 -10.73
N GLY A 27 -1.69 -7.03 -11.40
CA GLY A 27 -2.00 -5.68 -11.86
C GLY A 27 -2.21 -4.68 -10.71
N ARG A 28 -2.86 -5.11 -9.62
CA ARG A 28 -3.01 -4.28 -8.41
C ARG A 28 -1.69 -4.08 -7.68
N ASN A 29 -0.89 -5.14 -7.59
CA ASN A 29 0.44 -5.06 -7.02
C ASN A 29 1.34 -4.12 -7.83
N ALA A 30 1.26 -4.15 -9.16
CA ALA A 30 1.97 -3.23 -10.03
C ALA A 30 1.55 -1.77 -9.80
N ALA A 31 0.25 -1.51 -9.62
CA ALA A 31 -0.24 -0.19 -9.26
C ALA A 31 0.34 0.29 -7.91
N MET A 32 0.43 -0.60 -6.92
CA MET A 32 1.01 -0.29 -5.60
C MET A 32 2.52 -0.01 -5.67
N VAL A 33 3.27 -0.87 -6.37
CA VAL A 33 4.73 -0.72 -6.56
C VAL A 33 5.04 0.62 -7.24
N SER A 34 4.30 0.96 -8.31
CA SER A 34 4.46 2.23 -9.01
C SER A 34 4.10 3.42 -8.12
N LYS A 35 2.92 3.37 -7.47
CA LYS A 35 2.43 4.46 -6.61
C LYS A 35 3.36 4.77 -5.43
N LEU A 36 3.97 3.75 -4.84
CA LEU A 36 4.81 3.89 -3.64
C LEU A 36 6.31 3.84 -3.95
N ALA A 37 6.70 3.74 -5.22
CA ALA A 37 8.08 3.60 -5.67
C ALA A 37 8.88 2.53 -4.88
N LEU A 38 8.28 1.34 -4.71
CA LEU A 38 8.91 0.28 -3.93
C LEU A 38 10.19 -0.24 -4.60
N GLY A 39 11.30 -0.31 -3.86
CA GLY A 39 12.58 -0.86 -4.34
C GLY A 39 12.60 -2.38 -4.49
N PHE A 40 11.49 -3.06 -4.19
CA PHE A 40 11.38 -4.52 -4.18
C PHE A 40 10.03 -4.99 -4.75
N PRO A 41 9.92 -6.25 -5.22
CA PRO A 41 8.69 -6.76 -5.80
C PRO A 41 7.60 -7.01 -4.77
N LEU A 42 6.34 -6.83 -5.21
CA LEU A 42 5.14 -7.27 -4.51
C LEU A 42 4.55 -8.46 -5.28
N LEU A 43 4.66 -9.65 -4.70
CA LEU A 43 4.27 -10.92 -5.29
C LEU A 43 2.80 -11.22 -5.01
N SER A 44 2.12 -11.80 -6.00
CA SER A 44 0.74 -12.26 -5.89
C SER A 44 0.70 -13.72 -5.44
N ASP A 45 -0.01 -13.99 -4.35
CA ASP A 45 -0.41 -15.32 -3.86
C ASP A 45 -1.94 -15.34 -3.76
N ALA A 46 -2.60 -15.25 -4.92
CA ALA A 46 -4.02 -14.91 -5.03
C ALA A 46 -4.96 -15.94 -4.40
N ASP A 47 -4.57 -17.21 -4.38
CA ASP A 47 -5.29 -18.30 -3.71
C ASP A 47 -4.74 -18.61 -2.31
N ALA A 48 -3.75 -17.84 -1.86
CA ALA A 48 -3.01 -18.00 -0.62
C ALA A 48 -2.30 -19.35 -0.44
N SER A 49 -2.17 -20.15 -1.50
CA SER A 49 -1.68 -21.53 -1.41
C SER A 49 -0.17 -21.64 -1.36
N ARG A 50 0.57 -20.63 -1.86
CA ARG A 50 2.03 -20.75 -2.06
C ARG A 50 2.85 -20.20 -0.90
N ALA A 51 2.35 -19.17 -0.23
CA ALA A 51 3.07 -18.52 0.86
C ALA A 51 2.14 -18.27 2.06
N ILE A 52 1.01 -17.61 1.87
CA ILE A 52 0.20 -17.06 2.97
C ILE A 52 -0.34 -18.16 3.89
N ARG A 53 -0.96 -19.23 3.34
CA ARG A 53 -1.41 -20.38 4.13
C ARG A 53 -0.25 -21.26 4.61
N PRO A 54 0.77 -21.60 3.80
CA PRO A 54 1.95 -22.34 4.29
C PRO A 54 2.67 -21.68 5.46
N TYR A 55 2.79 -20.35 5.47
CA TYR A 55 3.34 -19.60 6.60
C TYR A 55 2.33 -19.38 7.74
N GLY A 56 1.11 -19.91 7.66
CA GLY A 56 0.12 -19.83 8.74
C GLY A 56 -0.35 -18.40 9.06
N VAL A 57 -0.24 -17.48 8.10
CA VAL A 57 -0.61 -16.06 8.28
C VAL A 57 -1.94 -15.71 7.61
N TRP A 58 -2.70 -16.70 7.16
CA TRP A 58 -4.06 -16.51 6.64
C TRP A 58 -5.04 -16.03 7.71
N HIS A 59 -5.94 -15.14 7.33
CA HIS A 59 -7.02 -14.63 8.16
C HIS A 59 -8.32 -14.57 7.36
N ASP A 60 -9.38 -15.24 7.81
CA ASP A 60 -10.63 -15.38 7.06
C ASP A 60 -11.47 -14.08 6.98
N GLU A 61 -11.17 -13.07 7.79
CA GLU A 61 -11.90 -11.80 7.74
C GLU A 61 -11.77 -11.08 6.38
N ARG A 62 -12.81 -10.33 6.02
CA ARG A 62 -12.89 -9.52 4.78
C ARG A 62 -12.63 -10.28 3.48
N GLY A 63 -13.05 -11.55 3.42
CA GLY A 63 -12.90 -12.37 2.23
C GLY A 63 -11.55 -13.08 2.13
N GLY A 64 -10.76 -13.09 3.22
CA GLY A 64 -9.53 -13.85 3.29
C GLY A 64 -8.30 -13.06 2.89
N ILE A 65 -7.53 -12.61 3.88
CA ILE A 65 -6.29 -11.84 3.68
C ILE A 65 -5.16 -12.35 4.57
N ALA A 66 -3.93 -12.02 4.23
CA ALA A 66 -2.80 -12.25 5.12
C ALA A 66 -2.83 -11.28 6.31
N ARG A 67 -2.60 -11.79 7.52
CA ARG A 67 -2.18 -10.96 8.66
C ARG A 67 -0.86 -10.28 8.31
N PRO A 68 -0.62 -9.03 8.73
CA PRO A 68 0.70 -8.44 8.60
C PRO A 68 1.73 -9.32 9.29
N ALA A 69 2.79 -9.68 8.58
CA ALA A 69 3.84 -10.54 9.10
C ALA A 69 5.17 -10.24 8.40
N VAL A 70 6.25 -10.59 9.08
CA VAL A 70 7.62 -10.60 8.54
C VAL A 70 8.21 -11.97 8.82
N VAL A 71 8.71 -12.61 7.78
CA VAL A 71 9.42 -13.88 7.87
C VAL A 71 10.77 -13.70 7.18
N ILE A 72 11.85 -14.12 7.83
CA ILE A 72 13.19 -14.13 7.24
C ILE A 72 13.57 -15.58 7.00
N VAL A 73 13.84 -15.89 5.73
CA VAL A 73 14.24 -17.22 5.28
C VAL A 73 15.74 -17.19 4.98
N GLY A 74 16.50 -18.06 5.63
CA GLY A 74 17.93 -18.19 5.44
C GLY A 74 18.29 -18.85 4.09
N PRO A 75 19.58 -18.82 3.69
CA PRO A 75 20.02 -19.41 2.42
C PRO A 75 19.76 -20.91 2.29
N GLY A 76 19.65 -21.63 3.41
CA GLY A 76 19.30 -23.06 3.46
C GLY A 76 17.81 -23.36 3.31
N GLY A 77 16.96 -22.32 3.28
CA GLY A 77 15.50 -22.46 3.25
C GLY A 77 14.85 -22.49 4.63
N ASP A 78 15.63 -22.48 5.71
CA ASP A 78 15.12 -22.45 7.07
C ASP A 78 14.56 -21.07 7.44
N GLU A 79 13.51 -21.06 8.25
CA GLU A 79 12.99 -19.83 8.84
C GLU A 79 13.88 -19.40 10.00
N CYS A 80 14.58 -18.28 9.85
CA CYS A 80 15.49 -17.74 10.87
C CYS A 80 14.80 -16.73 11.80
N PHE A 81 13.69 -16.15 11.35
CA PHE A 81 12.94 -15.17 12.13
C PHE A 81 11.48 -15.15 11.67
N ARG A 82 10.58 -14.96 12.63
CA ARG A 82 9.16 -14.75 12.39
C ARG A 82 8.61 -13.71 13.34
N TRP A 83 7.83 -12.81 12.77
CA TRP A 83 6.94 -11.93 13.50
C TRP A 83 5.57 -11.89 12.80
N VAL A 84 4.50 -12.02 13.57
CA VAL A 84 3.12 -11.96 13.07
C VAL A 84 2.35 -10.96 13.92
N ALA A 85 1.72 -10.00 13.26
CA ALA A 85 0.93 -8.97 13.89
C ALA A 85 -0.32 -9.54 14.58
N ARG A 86 -0.69 -8.96 15.73
CA ARG A 86 -1.95 -9.26 16.40
C ARG A 86 -3.14 -8.80 15.58
N ASP A 87 -3.07 -7.58 15.05
CA ASP A 87 -4.13 -6.94 14.24
C ASP A 87 -3.53 -6.10 13.10
N PHE A 88 -4.36 -5.31 12.40
CA PHE A 88 -3.94 -4.53 11.24
C PHE A 88 -3.04 -3.32 11.58
N ALA A 89 -3.11 -2.81 12.81
CA ALA A 89 -2.39 -1.65 13.32
C ALA A 89 -1.08 -2.05 14.02
N ASP A 90 -1.00 -3.29 14.52
CA ASP A 90 0.22 -3.87 15.07
C ASP A 90 1.28 -4.05 13.97
N ARG A 91 2.44 -3.40 14.14
CA ARG A 91 3.56 -3.37 13.18
C ARG A 91 4.88 -3.53 13.92
N ILE A 92 5.73 -4.45 13.48
CA ILE A 92 7.12 -4.52 13.93
C ILE A 92 7.87 -3.25 13.51
N ALA A 93 8.76 -2.77 14.37
CA ALA A 93 9.64 -1.66 14.05
C ALA A 93 10.66 -2.06 12.98
N GLU A 94 11.02 -1.16 12.08
CA GLU A 94 11.94 -1.46 10.99
C GLU A 94 13.34 -1.79 11.50
N ASP A 95 13.76 -1.15 12.60
CA ASP A 95 15.06 -1.42 13.24
C ASP A 95 15.16 -2.86 13.73
N ASP A 96 14.07 -3.43 14.26
CA ASP A 96 14.05 -4.84 14.69
C ASP A 96 14.21 -5.79 13.50
N VAL A 97 13.60 -5.46 12.35
CA VAL A 97 13.76 -6.25 11.12
C VAL A 97 15.19 -6.15 10.59
N VAL A 98 15.77 -4.95 10.54
CA VAL A 98 17.16 -4.75 10.10
C VAL A 98 18.13 -5.47 11.03
N ALA A 99 17.92 -5.38 12.34
CA ALA A 99 18.75 -6.08 13.33
C ALA A 99 18.65 -7.60 13.18
N ALA A 100 17.44 -8.14 12.97
CA ALA A 100 17.24 -9.58 12.76
C ALA A 100 17.96 -10.09 11.50
N VAL A 101 17.96 -9.31 10.41
CA VAL A 101 18.72 -9.65 9.20
C VAL A 101 20.23 -9.56 9.46
N ALA A 102 20.70 -8.47 10.08
CA ALA A 102 22.12 -8.24 10.34
C ALA A 102 22.73 -9.32 11.25
N ALA A 103 21.95 -9.85 12.20
CA ALA A 103 22.35 -10.93 13.09
C ALA A 103 22.70 -12.24 12.35
N LEU A 104 22.24 -12.41 11.09
CA LEU A 104 22.60 -13.57 10.27
C LEU A 104 24.05 -13.50 9.75
N GLY A 105 24.70 -12.33 9.79
CA GLY A 105 26.09 -12.16 9.37
C GLY A 105 26.35 -12.47 7.89
N LEU A 106 25.34 -12.31 7.04
CA LEU A 106 25.42 -12.61 5.62
C LEU A 106 26.11 -11.49 4.84
N PRO A 107 26.82 -11.80 3.75
CA PRO A 107 27.43 -10.78 2.91
C PRO A 107 26.37 -9.92 2.22
N PRO A 108 26.66 -8.64 1.94
CA PRO A 108 25.76 -7.76 1.20
C PRO A 108 25.27 -8.37 -0.11
N VAL A 109 24.00 -8.16 -0.42
CA VAL A 109 23.38 -8.63 -1.68
C VAL A 109 22.93 -7.46 -2.53
N ARG A 110 22.79 -7.71 -3.83
CA ARG A 110 22.09 -6.79 -4.75
C ARG A 110 20.70 -7.31 -5.03
N GLN A 111 19.76 -6.38 -5.16
CA GLN A 111 18.41 -6.61 -5.64
C GLN A 111 18.10 -5.58 -6.72
N ALA A 112 17.78 -6.06 -7.92
CA ALA A 112 17.33 -5.17 -8.99
C ALA A 112 15.95 -4.60 -8.61
N PRO A 113 15.63 -3.36 -9.04
CA PRO A 113 14.28 -2.83 -8.93
C PRO A 113 13.26 -3.79 -9.55
N PRO A 114 12.03 -3.84 -9.02
CA PRO A 114 10.98 -4.68 -9.59
C PRO A 114 10.68 -4.28 -11.03
N ALA A 115 10.42 -5.27 -11.88
CA ALA A 115 9.95 -5.01 -13.24
C ALA A 115 8.61 -4.26 -13.19
N ALA A 116 8.46 -3.25 -14.04
CA ALA A 116 7.20 -2.54 -14.17
C ALA A 116 6.14 -3.50 -14.74
N GLY A 117 5.09 -3.75 -13.95
CA GLY A 117 3.89 -4.45 -14.41
C GLY A 117 2.87 -3.47 -14.99
N THR A 118 1.82 -3.99 -15.61
CA THR A 118 0.67 -3.19 -16.06
C THR A 118 -0.24 -2.87 -14.87
N PRO A 119 -0.37 -1.60 -14.44
CA PRO A 119 -1.22 -1.24 -13.31
C PRO A 119 -2.70 -1.45 -13.62
N GLU A 120 -3.44 -2.06 -12.70
CA GLU A 120 -4.89 -2.21 -12.78
C GLU A 120 -5.57 -1.54 -11.59
N PRO A 121 -6.69 -0.81 -11.80
CA PRO A 121 -7.46 -0.23 -10.72
C PRO A 121 -8.09 -1.31 -9.84
N GLY A 122 -8.22 -1.05 -8.53
CA GLY A 122 -9.00 -1.90 -7.63
C GLY A 122 -10.51 -1.78 -7.87
N ASP A 123 -11.29 -2.74 -7.36
CA ASP A 123 -12.75 -2.79 -7.60
C ASP A 123 -13.50 -1.56 -7.07
N THR A 124 -12.95 -0.92 -6.04
CA THR A 124 -13.51 0.28 -5.41
C THR A 124 -12.86 1.57 -5.93
N ALA A 125 -11.97 1.49 -6.91
CA ALA A 125 -11.32 2.66 -7.46
C ALA A 125 -12.34 3.52 -8.22
N MET A 126 -12.51 4.77 -7.77
CA MET A 126 -13.37 5.72 -8.45
C MET A 126 -12.79 6.05 -9.84
N PRO A 127 -13.53 5.81 -10.94
CA PRO A 127 -13.02 6.13 -12.27
C PRO A 127 -12.95 7.65 -12.45
N VAL A 128 -11.99 8.14 -13.24
CA VAL A 128 -11.77 9.59 -13.48
C VAL A 128 -13.06 10.29 -13.93
N ARG A 129 -13.86 9.65 -14.79
CA ARG A 129 -15.17 10.17 -15.24
C ARG A 129 -16.17 10.43 -14.11
N ALA A 130 -16.03 9.76 -12.97
CA ALA A 130 -16.90 9.93 -11.80
C ALA A 130 -16.43 11.05 -10.85
N LEU A 131 -15.21 11.57 -11.02
CA LEU A 131 -14.68 12.66 -10.18
C LEU A 131 -15.50 13.95 -10.32
N GLU A 132 -15.85 14.34 -11.55
CA GLU A 132 -16.63 15.56 -11.78
C GLU A 132 -18.01 15.55 -11.07
N PRO A 133 -18.87 14.51 -11.22
CA PRO A 133 -20.12 14.47 -10.47
C PRO A 133 -19.91 14.36 -8.96
N TYR A 134 -18.85 13.68 -8.49
CA TYR A 134 -18.51 13.60 -7.06
C TYR A 134 -18.22 14.99 -6.47
N PHE A 135 -17.29 15.75 -7.07
CA PHE A 135 -16.95 17.09 -6.60
C PHE A 135 -18.13 18.07 -6.71
N ARG A 136 -19.01 17.90 -7.70
CA ARG A 136 -20.25 18.67 -7.80
C ARG A 136 -21.18 18.42 -6.62
N GLY A 137 -21.32 17.16 -6.19
CA GLY A 137 -22.10 16.81 -5.00
C GLY A 137 -21.50 17.39 -3.72
N ALA A 138 -20.18 17.26 -3.54
CA ALA A 138 -19.46 17.83 -2.40
C ALA A 138 -19.61 19.37 -2.33
N ARG A 139 -19.48 20.05 -3.48
CA ARG A 139 -19.75 21.48 -3.60
C ARG A 139 -21.17 21.85 -3.18
N PHE A 140 -22.17 21.10 -3.65
CA PHE A 140 -23.57 21.36 -3.31
C PHE A 140 -23.84 21.21 -1.81
N ALA A 141 -23.27 20.18 -1.18
CA ALA A 141 -23.37 19.99 0.26
C ALA A 141 -22.75 21.17 1.04
N ALA A 142 -21.58 21.66 0.62
CA ALA A 142 -20.94 22.82 1.25
C ALA A 142 -21.80 24.09 1.13
N VAL A 143 -22.39 24.37 -0.04
CA VAL A 143 -23.34 25.48 -0.21
C VAL A 143 -24.51 25.36 0.77
N ALA A 144 -25.12 24.18 0.86
CA ALA A 144 -26.24 23.95 1.77
C ALA A 144 -25.86 24.15 3.25
N MET A 145 -24.64 23.75 3.64
CA MET A 145 -24.12 23.98 4.99
C MET A 145 -23.94 25.47 5.30
N GLY A 146 -23.28 26.22 4.41
CA GLY A 146 -23.08 27.66 4.60
C GLY A 146 -24.38 28.46 4.66
N MET A 147 -25.43 28.02 3.93
CA MET A 147 -26.75 28.64 3.99
C MET A 147 -27.47 28.42 5.33
N ARG A 148 -27.28 27.26 5.97
CA ARG A 148 -28.00 26.87 7.20
C ARG A 148 -27.25 27.25 8.47
N HIS A 149 -25.94 27.43 8.38
CA HIS A 149 -25.05 27.61 9.52
C HIS A 149 -24.08 28.76 9.23
N PRO A 150 -24.45 30.02 9.57
CA PRO A 150 -23.62 31.19 9.30
C PRO A 150 -22.20 31.10 9.89
N GLN A 151 -22.05 30.40 11.01
CA GLN A 151 -20.76 30.20 11.69
C GLN A 151 -19.73 29.41 10.89
N VAL A 152 -20.15 28.65 9.86
CA VAL A 152 -19.25 27.90 8.96
C VAL A 152 -19.25 28.46 7.53
N LYS A 153 -19.85 29.63 7.30
CA LYS A 153 -20.04 30.19 5.95
C LYS A 153 -18.71 30.41 5.22
N ALA A 154 -17.71 30.93 5.91
CA ALA A 154 -16.39 31.17 5.34
C ALA A 154 -15.71 29.86 4.89
N ASP A 155 -15.76 28.82 5.73
CA ASP A 155 -15.20 27.50 5.41
C ASP A 155 -15.95 26.84 4.24
N ALA A 156 -17.28 26.96 4.23
CA ALA A 156 -18.11 26.47 3.14
C ALA A 156 -17.76 27.14 1.80
N ASP A 157 -17.54 28.46 1.79
CA ASP A 157 -17.15 29.20 0.58
C ASP A 157 -15.76 28.78 0.08
N ALA A 158 -14.79 28.61 0.99
CA ALA A 158 -13.45 28.14 0.65
C ALA A 158 -13.49 26.73 0.04
N TYR A 159 -14.28 25.83 0.63
CA TYR A 159 -14.45 24.46 0.13
C TYR A 159 -15.15 24.44 -1.24
N VAL A 160 -16.14 25.32 -1.48
CA VAL A 160 -16.78 25.48 -2.79
C VAL A 160 -15.76 25.88 -3.86
N ALA A 161 -14.91 26.86 -3.58
CA ALA A 161 -13.87 27.30 -4.50
C ALA A 161 -12.84 26.18 -4.78
N GLU A 162 -12.50 25.37 -3.77
CA GLU A 162 -11.66 24.18 -3.93
C GLU A 162 -12.32 23.13 -4.85
N MET A 163 -13.59 22.80 -4.62
CA MET A 163 -14.31 21.82 -5.45
C MET A 163 -14.45 22.30 -6.89
N ASP A 164 -14.62 23.60 -7.15
CA ASP A 164 -14.67 24.12 -8.52
C ASP A 164 -13.31 23.96 -9.24
N ARG A 165 -12.18 24.18 -8.55
CA ARG A 165 -10.84 23.87 -9.09
C ARG A 165 -10.66 22.37 -9.37
N TYR A 166 -11.06 21.48 -8.46
CA TYR A 166 -10.97 20.04 -8.69
C TYR A 166 -11.87 19.54 -9.82
N ARG A 167 -13.03 20.17 -10.03
CA ARG A 167 -13.89 19.86 -11.18
C ARG A 167 -13.25 20.24 -12.50
N GLU A 168 -12.58 21.37 -12.56
CA GLU A 168 -11.82 21.78 -13.75
C GLU A 168 -10.68 20.80 -14.04
N ALA A 169 -9.89 20.45 -13.03
CA ALA A 169 -8.84 19.44 -13.15
C ALA A 169 -9.40 18.05 -13.57
N ALA A 170 -10.53 17.63 -13.01
CA ALA A 170 -11.16 16.38 -13.41
C ALA A 170 -11.60 16.37 -14.88
N ARG A 171 -12.03 17.52 -15.42
CA ARG A 171 -12.40 17.64 -16.84
C ARG A 171 -11.19 17.56 -17.74
N THR A 172 -10.07 18.17 -17.38
CA THR A 172 -8.83 18.08 -18.18
C THR A 172 -8.28 16.66 -18.21
N LEU A 173 -8.39 15.91 -17.10
CA LEU A 173 -7.97 14.50 -17.01
C LEU A 173 -8.86 13.50 -17.77
N ARG A 174 -10.01 13.92 -18.31
CA ARG A 174 -10.89 13.04 -19.12
C ARG A 174 -10.50 13.01 -20.61
N HIS A 175 -9.62 13.90 -21.05
CA HIS A 175 -9.12 14.01 -22.42
C HIS A 175 -7.70 13.43 -22.53
#